data_AF-A0A519BTV0-F1
#
_entry.id   AF-A0A519BTV0-F1
#
_cell.length_a   1.000
_cell.length_b   1.000
_cell.length_c   1.000
_cell.angle_alpha   90.00
_cell.angle_beta   90.00
_cell.angle_gamma   90.00
#
_symmetry.space_group_name_H-M   'P 1'
#
loop_
_entity.id
_entity.type
_entity.pdbx_description
1 polymer ?
#
loop_
_entity_poly.entity_id
_entity_poly.type
_entity_poly.pdbx_seq_one_letter_code
_entity_poly.pdbx_strand_id
1 'polypeptide(L)'
;MEIKNLNFPTHEKVMHCKDKSSGLNAVISIHDTNFGKTCLGGCRMYPYSSDNEMIQDALELSRKMTSKNALANLCFGGSKCVIRGDPKKDKTEKLLLSMGKFINSFKGKIYTGQDSGISSEDVNLMAKETEYLVGRSQKSGDPSIPTALGIYFGLKGKKILVI
;
A
#
# COMPACT_ATOMS: atom_id res chain seq x y z
N MET A 1 14.39 -12.82 -5.71
CA MET A 1 13.00 -12.31 -5.70
C MET A 1 12.11 -13.35 -6.36
N GLU A 2 11.03 -13.74 -5.69
CA GLU A 2 10.02 -14.68 -6.16
C GLU A 2 8.67 -13.97 -6.13
N ILE A 3 7.88 -14.12 -7.19
CA ILE A 3 6.53 -13.55 -7.30
C ILE A 3 5.59 -14.69 -7.71
N LYS A 4 4.61 -14.98 -6.85
CA LYS A 4 3.55 -15.95 -7.13
C LYS A 4 2.23 -15.21 -7.33
N ASN A 5 1.57 -15.44 -8.47
CA ASN A 5 0.20 -14.94 -8.68
C ASN A 5 -0.80 -15.82 -7.92
N LEU A 6 -1.70 -15.20 -7.18
CA LEU A 6 -2.81 -15.84 -6.48
C LEU A 6 -4.10 -15.43 -7.18
N ASN A 7 -4.95 -16.40 -7.51
CA ASN A 7 -6.17 -16.13 -8.25
C ASN A 7 -7.35 -15.91 -7.29
N PHE A 8 -7.99 -14.75 -7.39
CA PHE A 8 -9.19 -14.40 -6.64
C PHE A 8 -10.19 -13.76 -7.60
N PRO A 9 -11.43 -14.26 -7.69
CA PRO A 9 -12.40 -13.79 -8.69
C PRO A 9 -12.83 -12.33 -8.47
N THR A 10 -12.63 -11.80 -7.26
CA THR A 10 -13.01 -10.44 -6.87
C THR A 10 -11.90 -9.42 -7.06
N HIS A 11 -10.71 -9.83 -7.52
CA HIS A 11 -9.54 -8.96 -7.63
C HIS A 11 -8.86 -9.16 -8.98
N GLU A 12 -8.48 -8.06 -9.62
CA GLU A 12 -7.74 -8.12 -10.87
C GLU A 12 -6.36 -8.77 -10.72
N LYS A 13 -5.69 -8.55 -9.58
CA LYS A 13 -4.35 -9.11 -9.36
C LYS A 13 -4.00 -9.24 -7.89
N VAL A 14 -3.45 -10.39 -7.50
CA VAL A 14 -2.92 -10.60 -6.15
C VAL A 14 -1.59 -11.31 -6.25
N MET A 15 -0.52 -10.64 -5.83
CA MET A 15 0.84 -11.16 -5.94
C MET A 15 1.42 -11.41 -4.56
N HIS A 16 1.85 -12.64 -4.31
CA HIS A 16 2.65 -13.02 -3.15
C HIS A 16 4.13 -12.86 -3.51
N CYS A 17 4.78 -11.90 -2.87
CA CYS A 17 6.15 -11.49 -3.14
C CYS A 17 7.06 -11.99 -2.00
N LYS A 18 8.07 -12.80 -2.34
CA LYS A 18 9.05 -13.31 -1.38
C LYS A 18 10.47 -13.00 -1.81
N ASP A 19 11.31 -12.59 -0.88
CA ASP A 19 12.74 -12.46 -1.10
C ASP A 19 13.51 -12.98 0.11
N LYS A 20 13.95 -14.24 -0.01
CA LYS A 20 14.69 -14.94 1.03
C LYS A 20 15.94 -14.18 1.49
N SER A 21 16.57 -13.41 0.60
CA SER A 21 17.81 -12.70 0.93
C SER A 21 17.59 -11.51 1.88
N SER A 22 16.43 -10.85 1.77
CA SER A 22 16.05 -9.71 2.60
C SER A 22 15.11 -10.08 3.75
N GLY A 23 14.55 -11.30 3.71
CA GLY A 23 13.51 -11.74 4.63
C GLY A 23 12.11 -11.24 4.25
N LEU A 24 11.95 -10.56 3.10
CA LEU A 24 10.66 -10.02 2.71
C LEU A 24 9.64 -11.14 2.42
N ASN A 25 8.47 -11.04 3.05
CA ASN A 25 7.26 -11.79 2.73
C ASN A 25 6.10 -10.79 2.68
N ALA A 26 5.57 -10.53 1.49
CA ALA A 26 4.61 -9.48 1.25
C ALA A 26 3.51 -9.90 0.27
N VAL A 27 2.36 -9.25 0.37
CA VAL A 27 1.26 -9.39 -0.60
C VAL A 27 0.94 -8.02 -1.17
N ILE A 28 0.82 -7.96 -2.50
CA ILE A 28 0.38 -6.79 -3.24
C ILE A 28 -0.93 -7.15 -3.93
N SER A 29 -2.01 -6.47 -3.57
CA SER A 29 -3.35 -6.69 -4.10
C SER A 29 -3.82 -5.48 -4.91
N ILE A 30 -4.39 -5.73 -6.08
CA ILE A 30 -5.10 -4.79 -6.93
C ILE A 30 -6.53 -5.30 -7.03
N HIS A 31 -7.47 -4.51 -6.53
CA HIS A 31 -8.89 -4.87 -6.53
C HIS A 31 -9.54 -4.52 -7.87
N ASP A 32 -9.51 -3.23 -8.25
CA ASP A 32 -10.24 -2.72 -9.42
C ASP A 32 -9.54 -1.47 -9.99
N THR A 33 -9.32 -1.44 -11.31
CA THR A 33 -8.71 -0.34 -12.10
C THR A 33 -9.70 0.38 -13.03
N ASN A 34 -11.00 0.07 -13.00
CA ASN A 34 -12.01 0.64 -13.89
C ASN A 34 -12.12 2.17 -13.76
N PHE A 35 -11.99 2.71 -12.55
CA PHE A 35 -12.08 4.15 -12.29
C PHE A 35 -10.78 4.91 -12.63
N GLY A 36 -9.66 4.19 -12.79
CA GLY A 36 -8.36 4.78 -13.11
C GLY A 36 -7.33 3.70 -13.43
N LYS A 37 -6.56 3.91 -14.52
CA LYS A 37 -5.56 2.94 -15.03
C LYS A 37 -4.44 2.59 -14.04
N THR A 38 -4.35 3.35 -12.95
CA THR A 38 -3.37 3.21 -11.87
C THR A 38 -4.10 3.08 -10.54
N CYS A 39 -3.63 2.20 -9.67
CA CYS A 39 -4.16 2.04 -8.33
C CYS A 39 -3.35 2.76 -7.27
N LEU A 40 -4.02 3.20 -6.21
CA LEU A 40 -3.41 3.83 -5.05
C LEU A 40 -3.80 3.09 -3.77
N GLY A 41 -2.82 2.87 -2.90
CA GLY A 41 -3.02 2.34 -1.55
C GLY A 41 -1.75 2.27 -0.73
N GLY A 42 -1.86 2.31 0.60
CA GLY A 42 -0.70 2.31 1.50
C GLY A 42 0.03 0.97 1.58
N CYS A 43 1.28 1.01 2.07
CA CYS A 43 2.07 -0.17 2.43
C CYS A 43 2.05 -0.35 3.94
N ARG A 44 1.57 -1.49 4.40
CA ARG A 44 1.48 -1.85 5.82
C ARG A 44 2.54 -2.89 6.17
N MET A 45 3.09 -2.81 7.37
CA MET A 45 3.88 -3.89 7.97
C MET A 45 3.23 -4.33 9.28
N TYR A 46 2.90 -5.61 9.39
CA TYR A 46 2.16 -6.13 10.54
C TYR A 46 2.59 -7.59 10.86
N PRO A 47 2.66 -7.99 12.13
CA PRO A 47 3.07 -9.33 12.54
C PRO A 47 1.93 -10.36 12.37
N TYR A 48 1.51 -10.63 11.13
CA TYR A 48 0.48 -11.63 10.86
C TYR A 48 0.90 -13.03 11.33
N SER A 49 -0.06 -13.79 11.86
CA SER A 49 0.15 -15.15 12.37
C SER A 49 0.32 -16.16 11.23
N SER A 50 -0.25 -15.87 10.05
CA SER A 50 -0.18 -16.75 8.88
C SER A 50 -0.16 -15.99 7.56
N ASP A 51 0.25 -16.67 6.48
CA ASP A 51 0.17 -16.11 5.12
C ASP A 51 -1.31 -15.87 4.71
N ASN A 52 -2.25 -16.70 5.17
CA ASN A 52 -3.69 -16.53 4.90
C ASN A 52 -4.25 -15.25 5.51
N GLU A 53 -3.88 -14.94 6.76
CA GLU A 53 -4.32 -13.73 7.45
C GLU A 53 -3.80 -12.47 6.73
N MET A 54 -2.52 -12.48 6.33
CA MET A 54 -1.92 -11.41 5.54
C MET A 54 -2.63 -11.22 4.19
N ILE A 55 -2.90 -12.32 3.47
CA ILE A 55 -3.60 -12.27 2.18
C ILE A 55 -5.01 -11.69 2.36
N GLN A 56 -5.76 -12.16 3.37
CA GLN A 56 -7.10 -11.68 3.64
C GLN A 56 -7.12 -10.17 3.94
N ASP A 57 -6.20 -9.66 4.78
CA ASP A 57 -6.11 -8.23 5.05
C ASP A 57 -5.78 -7.42 3.78
N ALA A 58 -4.90 -7.94 2.92
CA ALA A 58 -4.58 -7.30 1.63
C ALA A 58 -5.81 -7.18 0.71
N LEU A 59 -6.62 -8.24 0.62
CA LEU A 59 -7.85 -8.26 -0.18
C LEU A 59 -8.91 -7.30 0.37
N GLU A 60 -9.11 -7.29 1.68
CA GLU A 60 -10.12 -6.42 2.28
C GLU A 60 -9.76 -4.94 2.16
N LEU A 61 -8.49 -4.60 2.36
CA LEU A 61 -8.04 -3.23 2.31
C LEU A 61 -7.94 -2.68 0.89
N SER A 62 -7.55 -3.47 -0.11
CA SER A 62 -7.53 -3.01 -1.51
C SER A 62 -8.95 -2.71 -2.02
N ARG A 63 -9.94 -3.53 -1.65
CA ARG A 63 -11.37 -3.25 -1.90
C ARG A 63 -11.85 -1.96 -1.23
N LYS A 64 -11.46 -1.74 0.03
CA LYS A 64 -11.75 -0.48 0.75
C LYS A 64 -11.09 0.72 0.07
N MET A 65 -9.89 0.57 -0.50
CA MET A 65 -9.23 1.63 -1.26
C MET A 65 -9.95 1.95 -2.57
N THR A 66 -10.48 0.96 -3.31
CA THR A 66 -11.34 1.24 -4.49
C THR A 66 -12.53 2.11 -4.09
N SER A 67 -13.24 1.72 -3.02
CA SER A 67 -14.41 2.46 -2.54
C SER A 67 -14.03 3.87 -2.07
N LYS A 68 -12.93 4.00 -1.33
CA LYS A 68 -12.43 5.29 -0.84
C LYS A 68 -12.08 6.23 -1.98
N ASN A 69 -11.34 5.75 -2.98
CA ASN A 69 -10.90 6.56 -4.12
C ASN A 69 -12.11 7.00 -4.96
N ALA A 70 -13.08 6.11 -5.21
CA ALA A 70 -14.31 6.44 -5.91
C ALA A 70 -15.14 7.50 -5.15
N LEU A 71 -15.33 7.33 -3.83
CA LEU A 71 -16.08 8.30 -3.00
C LEU A 71 -15.38 9.66 -2.90
N ALA A 72 -14.05 9.67 -2.94
CA ALA A 72 -13.23 10.88 -2.98
C ALA A 72 -13.09 11.47 -4.39
N ASN A 73 -13.74 10.88 -5.39
CA ASN A 73 -13.70 11.31 -6.79
C ASN A 73 -12.26 11.39 -7.35
N LEU A 74 -11.39 10.49 -6.90
CA LEU A 74 -10.01 10.37 -7.35
C LEU A 74 -9.93 9.39 -8.51
N CYS A 75 -9.26 9.75 -9.60
CA CYS A 75 -9.05 8.90 -10.78
C CYS A 75 -8.02 7.77 -10.54
N PHE A 76 -8.17 7.03 -9.43
CA PHE A 76 -7.33 5.90 -9.06
C PHE A 76 -8.20 4.68 -8.74
N GLY A 77 -7.71 3.50 -9.16
CA GLY A 77 -8.19 2.22 -8.66
C GLY A 77 -7.75 1.95 -7.21
N GLY A 78 -8.11 0.78 -6.69
CA GLY A 78 -7.78 0.37 -5.32
C GLY A 78 -6.69 -0.69 -5.27
N SER A 79 -5.62 -0.41 -4.54
CA SER A 79 -4.58 -1.41 -4.22
C SER A 79 -4.25 -1.44 -2.74
N LYS A 80 -3.51 -2.46 -2.33
CA LYS A 80 -2.88 -2.52 -1.01
C LYS A 80 -1.59 -3.32 -1.05
N CYS A 81 -0.59 -2.85 -0.32
CA CYS A 81 0.62 -3.60 -0.02
C CYS A 81 0.63 -3.97 1.47
N VAL A 82 0.92 -5.23 1.79
CA VAL A 82 1.12 -5.68 3.17
C VAL A 82 2.41 -6.50 3.25
N ILE A 83 3.18 -6.28 4.31
CA ILE A 83 4.42 -6.99 4.64
C ILE A 83 4.18 -7.72 5.96
N ARG A 84 4.55 -9.00 6.02
CA ARG A 84 4.54 -9.77 7.25
C ARG A 84 5.83 -9.53 8.05
N GLY A 85 5.69 -9.01 9.25
CA GLY A 85 6.78 -8.82 10.21
C GLY A 85 6.43 -7.80 11.28
N ASP A 86 7.12 -7.86 12.42
CA ASP A 86 7.02 -6.86 13.48
C ASP A 86 7.80 -5.60 13.07
N PRO A 87 7.13 -4.46 12.84
CA PRO A 87 7.80 -3.23 12.41
C PRO A 87 8.81 -2.69 13.42
N LYS A 88 8.79 -3.15 14.69
CA LYS A 88 9.75 -2.74 15.73
C LYS A 88 10.99 -3.64 15.78
N LYS A 89 10.97 -4.82 15.17
CA LYS A 89 12.03 -5.84 15.30
C LYS A 89 12.59 -6.30 13.95
N ASP A 90 11.71 -6.55 13.00
CA ASP A 90 12.05 -7.26 11.75
C ASP A 90 12.35 -6.30 10.60
N LYS A 91 12.10 -5.00 10.77
CA LYS A 91 12.25 -4.01 9.72
C LYS A 91 13.72 -3.67 9.49
N THR A 92 14.18 -3.86 8.26
CA THR A 92 15.56 -3.57 7.85
C THR A 92 15.60 -2.82 6.52
N GLU A 93 16.70 -2.11 6.26
CA GLU A 93 16.91 -1.41 4.98
C GLU A 93 16.81 -2.36 3.78
N LYS A 94 17.43 -3.54 3.88
CA LYS A 94 17.41 -4.55 2.81
C LYS A 94 15.98 -5.02 2.50
N LEU A 95 15.15 -5.20 3.52
CA LEU A 95 13.75 -5.57 3.37
C LEU A 95 12.95 -4.49 2.64
N LEU A 96 13.12 -3.22 3.04
CA LEU A 96 12.42 -2.09 2.43
C LEU A 96 12.88 -1.86 0.98
N LEU A 97 14.18 -1.92 0.70
CA LEU A 97 14.68 -1.85 -0.68
C LEU A 97 14.11 -2.98 -1.55
N SER A 98 14.02 -4.20 -1.00
CA SER A 98 13.39 -5.32 -1.71
C SER A 98 11.92 -5.04 -2.03
N MET A 99 11.16 -4.49 -1.07
CA MET A 99 9.78 -4.04 -1.31
C MET A 99 9.70 -2.99 -2.43
N GLY A 100 10.60 -2.02 -2.44
CA GLY A 100 10.73 -1.04 -3.52
C GLY A 100 10.90 -1.69 -4.90
N LYS A 101 11.77 -2.70 -5.01
CA LYS A 101 11.95 -3.48 -6.25
C LYS A 101 10.68 -4.20 -6.68
N PHE A 102 9.93 -4.79 -5.74
CA PHE A 102 8.63 -5.39 -6.07
C PHE A 102 7.63 -4.36 -6.56
N ILE A 103 7.53 -3.19 -5.92
CA ILE A 103 6.67 -2.09 -6.40
C ILE A 103 7.06 -1.68 -7.82
N ASN A 104 8.37 -1.52 -8.07
CA ASN A 104 8.88 -1.16 -9.40
C ASN A 104 8.44 -2.14 -10.49
N SER A 105 8.36 -3.43 -10.17
CA SER A 105 7.97 -4.48 -11.11
C SER A 105 6.55 -4.31 -11.67
N PHE A 106 5.69 -3.52 -11.01
CA PHE A 106 4.34 -3.19 -11.49
C PHE A 106 4.32 -2.04 -12.50
N LYS A 107 5.47 -1.40 -12.79
CA LYS A 107 5.64 -0.41 -13.87
C LYS A 107 4.56 0.68 -13.86
N GLY A 108 4.29 1.25 -12.68
CA GLY A 108 3.34 2.35 -12.51
C GLY A 108 1.87 1.96 -12.44
N LYS A 109 1.55 0.65 -12.45
CA LYS A 109 0.18 0.17 -12.19
C LYS A 109 -0.27 0.38 -10.75
N ILE A 110 0.67 0.48 -9.81
CA ILE A 110 0.39 0.78 -8.41
C ILE A 110 1.27 1.95 -7.95
N TYR A 111 0.69 2.82 -7.15
CA TYR A 111 1.41 3.76 -6.31
C TYR A 111 1.14 3.39 -4.85
N THR A 112 2.17 3.47 -4.01
CA THR A 112 2.04 3.19 -2.58
C THR A 112 2.67 4.26 -1.71
N GLY A 113 2.37 4.24 -0.41
CA GLY A 113 2.91 5.18 0.55
C GLY A 113 2.86 4.61 1.97
N GLN A 114 2.78 5.51 2.94
CA GLN A 114 2.72 5.19 4.37
C GLN A 114 1.42 4.46 4.74
N ASP A 115 1.50 3.57 5.74
CA ASP A 115 0.38 2.94 6.43
C ASP A 115 0.90 2.42 7.79
N SER A 116 0.07 1.69 8.53
CA SER A 116 0.46 1.08 9.81
C SER A 116 1.76 0.30 9.68
N GLY A 117 2.76 0.68 10.49
CA GLY A 117 4.07 0.02 10.52
C GLY A 117 5.08 0.52 9.47
N ILE A 118 4.72 1.43 8.57
CA ILE A 118 5.61 2.04 7.57
C ILE A 118 5.61 3.56 7.70
N SER A 119 6.76 4.15 8.00
CA SER A 119 6.93 5.60 8.18
C SER A 119 7.32 6.32 6.89
N SER A 120 7.43 7.66 6.96
CA SER A 120 7.87 8.48 5.83
C SER A 120 9.33 8.19 5.43
N GLU A 121 10.18 7.87 6.40
CA GLU A 121 11.57 7.47 6.21
C GLU A 121 11.65 6.11 5.51
N ASP A 122 10.79 5.15 5.90
CA ASP A 122 10.70 3.86 5.24
C ASP A 122 10.28 4.02 3.77
N VAL A 123 9.32 4.90 3.49
CA VAL A 123 8.89 5.23 2.13
C VAL A 123 10.01 5.87 1.33
N ASN A 124 10.78 6.79 1.92
CA ASN A 124 11.94 7.39 1.27
C ASN A 124 13.01 6.35 0.94
N LEU A 125 13.16 5.32 1.78
CA LEU A 125 14.07 4.22 1.53
C LEU A 125 13.61 3.34 0.37
N MET A 126 12.33 2.95 0.36
CA MET A 126 11.72 2.24 -0.78
C MET A 126 11.85 3.02 -2.08
N ALA A 127 11.75 4.35 -2.02
CA ALA A 127 11.86 5.24 -3.17
C ALA A 127 13.25 5.31 -3.81
N LYS A 128 14.29 4.71 -3.20
CA LYS A 128 15.58 4.51 -3.86
C LYS A 128 15.50 3.51 -5.03
N GLU A 129 14.48 2.65 -5.03
CA GLU A 129 14.34 1.54 -5.98
C GLU A 129 13.18 1.74 -6.99
N THR A 130 12.37 2.78 -6.80
CA THR A 130 11.20 3.07 -7.65
C THR A 130 10.64 4.47 -7.44
N GLU A 131 10.00 5.02 -8.48
CA GLU A 131 9.35 6.33 -8.43
C GLU A 131 7.87 6.28 -8.01
N TYR A 132 7.28 5.08 -7.88
CA TYR A 132 5.85 4.89 -7.64
C TYR A 132 5.46 4.99 -6.15
N LEU A 133 6.05 5.97 -5.45
CA LEU A 133 5.83 6.23 -4.03
C LEU A 133 5.23 7.63 -3.81
N VAL A 134 4.16 7.70 -3.02
CA VAL A 134 3.49 8.92 -2.55
C VAL A 134 3.78 9.17 -1.07
N GLY A 135 3.49 10.38 -0.57
CA GLY A 135 3.68 10.69 0.86
C GLY A 135 5.15 10.83 1.27
N ARG A 136 6.02 11.19 0.31
CA ARG A 136 7.42 11.50 0.58
C ARG A 136 7.51 12.82 1.36
N SER A 137 8.45 12.89 2.30
CA SER A 137 8.62 14.04 3.20
C SER A 137 8.78 15.40 2.48
N GLN A 138 9.27 15.40 1.24
CA GLN A 138 9.44 16.61 0.41
C GLN A 138 8.31 16.85 -0.62
N LYS A 139 7.28 16.00 -0.66
CA LYS A 139 6.13 16.13 -1.57
C LYS A 139 4.85 16.35 -0.77
N SER A 140 4.01 15.32 -0.63
CA SER A 140 2.73 15.40 0.08
C SER A 140 2.84 15.17 1.60
N GLY A 141 3.99 14.72 2.10
CA GLY A 141 4.23 14.57 3.55
C GLY A 141 3.39 13.49 4.23
N ASP A 142 3.26 13.61 5.56
CA ASP A 142 2.51 12.70 6.42
C ASP A 142 0.98 12.85 6.21
N PRO A 143 0.26 11.78 5.82
CA PRO A 143 -1.18 11.82 5.59
C PRO A 143 -2.01 11.96 6.88
N SER A 144 -1.41 11.90 8.07
CA SER A 144 -2.12 11.92 9.36
C SER A 144 -2.90 13.21 9.59
N ILE A 145 -2.30 14.38 9.30
CA ILE A 145 -2.95 15.68 9.43
C ILE A 145 -4.15 15.82 8.49
N PRO A 146 -4.01 15.62 7.16
CA PRO A 146 -5.16 15.73 6.26
C PRO A 146 -6.25 14.69 6.57
N THR A 147 -5.87 13.50 7.04
CA THR A 147 -6.84 12.49 7.50
C THR A 147 -7.63 12.97 8.72
N ALA A 148 -6.96 13.55 9.72
CA ALA A 148 -7.63 14.09 10.92
C ALA A 148 -8.59 15.23 10.57
N LEU A 149 -8.20 16.13 9.66
CA LEU A 149 -9.07 17.18 9.15
C LEU A 149 -10.30 16.62 8.43
N GLY A 150 -10.11 15.60 7.57
CA GLY A 150 -11.21 14.93 6.89
C GLY A 150 -12.23 14.33 7.86
N ILE A 151 -11.76 13.67 8.92
CA ILE A 151 -12.63 13.12 9.99
C ILE A 151 -13.39 14.26 10.69
N TYR A 152 -12.68 15.30 11.12
CA TYR A 152 -13.28 16.44 11.82
C TYR A 152 -14.38 17.12 10.99
N PHE A 153 -14.13 17.33 9.70
CA PHE A 153 -15.13 17.94 8.81
C PHE A 153 -16.28 16.98 8.48
N GLY A 154 -16.00 15.68 8.34
CA GLY A 154 -17.03 14.66 8.23
C GLY A 154 -18.00 14.66 9.41
N LEU A 155 -17.48 14.74 10.64
CA LEU A 155 -18.30 14.87 11.86
C LEU A 155 -19.12 16.16 11.89
N LYS A 156 -18.63 17.24 11.26
CA LYS A 156 -19.37 18.50 11.08
C LYS A 156 -20.38 18.47 9.91
N GLY A 157 -20.53 17.35 9.21
CA GLY A 157 -21.39 17.22 8.04
C GLY A 157 -20.90 18.02 6.82
N LYS A 158 -19.62 18.43 6.79
CA LYS A 158 -19.03 19.16 5.68
C LYS A 158 -18.35 18.21 4.71
N LYS A 159 -18.64 18.35 3.42
CA LYS A 159 -17.86 17.70 2.36
C LYS A 159 -16.57 18.48 2.19
N ILE A 160 -15.44 17.87 2.56
CA ILE A 160 -14.12 18.40 2.27
C ILE A 160 -13.29 17.27 1.65
N LEU A 161 -12.67 17.59 0.52
CA LEU A 161 -11.67 16.75 -0.11
C LEU A 161 -10.31 17.15 0.47
N VAL A 162 -9.76 16.31 1.37
CA VAL A 162 -8.39 16.46 1.86
C VAL A 162 -7.59 15.32 1.25
N ILE A 163 -6.73 15.63 0.27
CA ILE A 163 -5.82 14.69 -0.40
C ILE A 163 -4.39 15.17 -0.19
#